data_AF-A0A1V1PRK8-F1
#
_entry.id   AF-A0A1V1PRK8-F1
#
_cell.length_a   1.000
_cell.length_b   1.000
_cell.length_c   1.000
_cell.angle_alpha   90.00
_cell.angle_beta   90.00
_cell.angle_gamma   90.00
#
_symmetry.space_group_name_H-M   'P 1'
#
loop_
_entity.id
_entity.type
_entity.pdbx_description
1 polymer ?
#
loop_
_entity_poly.entity_id
_entity_poly.type
_entity_poly.pdbx_seq_one_letter_code
_entity_poly.pdbx_strand_id
1 'polypeptide(L)'
;MIDVDAARQIVADHIREGETRQEGGSDGILKPSFTPVIVDSRTRELDIGWVFFYDSEEHQSSGDFGLSLVGNAPIIVDRADGSVHPTGTAHPIEYYVEEYRRKREGK
;
A
#
# COMPACT_ATOMS: atom_id res chain seq x y z
N MET A 1 9.41 -17.95 -3.73
CA MET A 1 9.57 -16.57 -4.21
C MET A 1 8.42 -16.27 -5.14
N ILE A 2 7.69 -15.21 -4.87
CA ILE A 2 6.59 -14.74 -5.73
C ILE A 2 7.13 -13.80 -6.81
N ASP A 3 6.32 -13.55 -7.84
CA ASP A 3 6.58 -12.52 -8.83
C ASP A 3 5.84 -11.21 -8.48
N VAL A 4 6.05 -10.18 -9.31
CA VAL A 4 5.47 -8.86 -9.09
C VAL A 4 3.95 -8.85 -9.25
N ASP A 5 3.39 -9.69 -10.12
CA ASP A 5 1.93 -9.75 -10.34
C ASP A 5 1.23 -10.36 -9.12
N ALA A 6 1.79 -11.43 -8.56
CA ALA A 6 1.34 -11.98 -7.29
C ALA A 6 1.47 -10.98 -6.14
N ALA A 7 2.60 -10.27 -6.04
CA ALA A 7 2.82 -9.25 -5.02
C ALA A 7 1.80 -8.10 -5.14
N ARG A 8 1.50 -7.68 -6.37
CA ARG A 8 0.51 -6.64 -6.69
C ARG A 8 -0.90 -7.06 -6.27
N GLN A 9 -1.28 -8.31 -6.53
CA GLN A 9 -2.58 -8.82 -6.12
C GLN A 9 -2.71 -8.85 -4.60
N ILE A 10 -1.69 -9.37 -3.91
CA ILE A 10 -1.66 -9.44 -2.44
C ILE A 10 -1.82 -8.05 -1.81
N VAL A 11 -1.06 -7.06 -2.26
CA VAL A 11 -1.15 -5.71 -1.69
C VAL A 11 -2.46 -5.02 -2.05
N ALA A 12 -3.00 -5.25 -3.25
CA ALA A 12 -4.29 -4.68 -3.64
C ALA A 12 -5.43 -5.21 -2.75
N ASP A 13 -5.40 -6.49 -2.40
CA ASP A 13 -6.39 -7.09 -1.51
C ASP A 13 -6.24 -6.55 -0.08
N HIS A 14 -5.00 -6.42 0.42
CA HIS A 14 -4.72 -5.80 1.71
C HIS A 14 -5.23 -4.35 1.81
N ILE A 15 -4.99 -3.52 0.78
CA ILE A 15 -5.45 -2.14 0.75
C ILE A 15 -6.98 -2.09 0.77
N ARG A 16 -7.65 -2.91 -0.06
CA ARG A 16 -9.12 -2.96 -0.09
C ARG A 16 -9.71 -3.33 1.28
N GLU A 17 -9.15 -4.34 1.94
CA GLU A 17 -9.59 -4.74 3.29
C GLU A 17 -9.35 -3.68 4.36
N GLY A 18 -8.28 -2.89 4.23
CA GLY A 18 -7.95 -1.78 5.14
C GLY A 18 -8.88 -0.59 4.98
N GLU A 19 -9.11 -0.13 3.74
CA GLU A 19 -9.87 1.09 3.44
C GLU A 19 -11.39 0.88 3.50
N THR A 20 -11.88 -0.36 3.38
CA THR A 20 -13.31 -0.69 3.53
C THR A 20 -13.80 -0.58 4.99
N ARG A 21 -12.91 -0.42 5.97
CA ARG A 21 -13.25 -0.43 7.41
C ARG A 21 -13.74 0.90 7.99
N GLN A 22 -13.86 1.99 7.22
CA GLN A 22 -14.28 3.30 7.75
C GLN A 22 -15.71 3.69 7.29
N GLU A 23 -16.53 4.00 8.30
CA GLU A 23 -17.87 4.62 8.33
C GLU A 23 -19.00 3.96 7.53
N GLY A 24 -19.82 3.19 8.26
CA GLY A 24 -21.17 2.82 7.82
C GLY A 24 -22.02 4.08 7.71
N GLY A 25 -22.49 4.36 6.49
CA GLY A 25 -23.52 5.35 6.25
C GLY A 25 -24.78 5.04 7.07
N SER A 26 -25.65 6.04 7.25
CA SER A 26 -26.91 5.92 7.99
C SER A 26 -27.88 4.87 7.44
N ASP A 27 -27.62 4.33 6.24
CA ASP A 27 -28.33 3.23 5.58
C ASP A 27 -27.72 1.84 5.85
N GLY A 28 -26.61 1.77 6.61
CA GLY A 28 -25.88 0.54 6.89
C GLY A 28 -25.08 -0.02 5.70
N ILE A 29 -25.00 0.73 4.58
CA ILE A 29 -24.23 0.34 3.41
C ILE A 29 -22.84 0.97 3.54
N LEU A 30 -21.81 0.14 3.76
CA LEU A 30 -20.42 0.56 3.66
C LEU A 30 -20.11 0.83 2.19
N LYS A 31 -19.86 2.09 1.84
CA LYS A 31 -19.22 2.44 0.57
C LYS A 31 -17.88 3.09 0.91
N PRO A 32 -16.78 2.65 0.30
CA PRO A 32 -15.53 3.38 0.44
C PRO A 32 -15.74 4.77 -0.19
N SER A 33 -15.23 5.80 0.48
CA SER A 33 -15.31 7.19 -0.01
C SER A 33 -14.47 7.45 -1.26
N PHE A 34 -13.66 6.48 -1.69
CA PHE A 34 -12.76 6.54 -2.84
C PHE A 34 -12.41 5.13 -3.33
N THR A 35 -11.88 5.02 -4.55
CA THR A 35 -11.35 3.75 -5.07
C THR A 35 -9.82 3.75 -4.94
N PRO A 36 -9.20 2.91 -4.08
CA PRO A 36 -7.75 2.86 -3.97
C PRO A 36 -7.10 2.19 -5.18
N VAL A 37 -6.05 2.81 -5.72
CA VAL A 37 -5.24 2.32 -6.84
C VAL A 37 -3.75 2.36 -6.50
N ILE A 38 -3.02 1.36 -6.97
CA ILE A 38 -1.55 1.32 -6.87
C ILE A 38 -0.97 2.33 -7.86
N VAL A 39 -0.06 3.17 -7.37
CA VAL A 39 0.65 4.17 -8.18
C VAL A 39 1.92 3.53 -8.74
N ASP A 40 1.79 2.94 -9.93
CA ASP A 40 2.87 2.18 -10.59
C ASP A 40 4.16 2.99 -10.77
N SER A 41 4.03 4.27 -11.15
CA SER A 41 5.18 5.17 -11.34
C SER A 41 6.00 5.41 -10.06
N ARG A 42 5.43 5.12 -8.89
CA ARG A 42 6.10 5.24 -7.58
C ARG A 42 6.49 3.90 -6.99
N THR A 43 5.99 2.80 -7.54
CA THR A 43 6.32 1.45 -7.06
C THR A 43 7.81 1.19 -7.24
N ARG A 44 8.43 0.61 -6.21
CA ARG A 44 9.87 0.31 -6.22
C ARG A 44 10.09 -1.17 -6.09
N GLU A 45 10.80 -1.75 -7.05
CA GLU A 45 11.34 -3.10 -6.92
C GLU A 45 12.65 -3.06 -6.12
N LEU A 46 12.77 -3.98 -5.19
CA LEU A 46 13.94 -4.22 -4.36
C LEU A 46 14.41 -5.66 -4.54
N ASP A 47 15.65 -5.93 -4.17
CA ASP A 47 16.21 -7.27 -4.05
C ASP A 47 15.39 -8.15 -3.08
N ILE A 48 14.89 -7.53 -2.02
CA ILE A 48 14.11 -8.17 -0.96
C ILE A 48 12.61 -8.30 -1.28
N GLY A 49 12.07 -7.59 -2.26
CA GLY A 49 10.62 -7.48 -2.45
C GLY A 49 10.21 -6.24 -3.23
N TRP A 50 9.06 -5.68 -2.88
CA TRP A 50 8.54 -4.48 -3.51
C TRP A 50 8.01 -3.50 -2.47
N VAL A 51 8.06 -2.22 -2.82
CA VAL A 51 7.33 -1.16 -2.12
C VAL A 51 6.23 -0.65 -3.03
N PHE A 52 4.99 -0.79 -2.58
CA PHE A 52 3.83 -0.27 -3.28
C PHE A 52 3.35 1.01 -2.63
N PHE A 53 3.15 2.02 -3.48
CA PHE A 53 2.46 3.25 -3.13
C PHE A 53 1.05 3.16 -3.70
N TYR A 54 0.09 3.73 -3.00
CA TYR A 54 -1.29 3.78 -3.46
C TYR A 54 -1.88 5.16 -3.20
N ASP A 55 -3.00 5.43 -3.87
CA ASP A 55 -3.73 6.68 -3.79
C ASP A 55 -5.17 6.45 -4.27
N SER A 56 -5.99 7.49 -4.39
CA SER A 56 -7.32 7.39 -4.98
C SER A 56 -7.23 7.39 -6.52
N GLU A 57 -8.10 6.62 -7.16
CA GLU A 57 -8.27 6.61 -8.62
C GLU A 57 -8.63 8.01 -9.13
N GLU A 58 -9.48 8.70 -8.37
CA GLU A 58 -9.97 10.04 -8.65
C GLU A 58 -8.81 11.05 -8.70
N HIS A 59 -7.87 11.00 -7.75
CA HIS A 59 -6.68 11.85 -7.78
C HIS A 59 -5.76 11.48 -8.94
N GLN A 60 -5.47 10.19 -9.15
CA GLN A 60 -4.57 9.77 -10.22
C GLN A 60 -5.10 10.13 -11.62
N SER A 61 -6.43 10.15 -11.80
CA SER A 61 -7.06 10.48 -13.09
C SER A 61 -7.20 11.99 -13.32
N SER A 62 -7.53 12.75 -12.27
CA SER A 62 -7.80 14.19 -12.39
C SER A 62 -6.59 15.09 -12.13
N GLY A 63 -5.62 14.61 -11.36
CA GLY A 63 -4.52 15.42 -10.81
C GLY A 63 -4.94 16.39 -9.70
N ASP A 64 -6.21 16.35 -9.26
CA ASP A 64 -6.68 17.20 -8.15
C ASP A 64 -6.17 16.65 -6.82
N PHE A 65 -5.21 17.37 -6.23
CA PHE A 65 -4.61 17.01 -4.95
C PHE A 65 -5.63 16.97 -3.80
N GLY A 66 -6.76 17.68 -3.92
CA GLY A 66 -7.86 17.63 -2.95
C GLY A 66 -8.55 16.26 -2.87
N LEU A 67 -8.34 15.40 -3.88
CA LEU A 67 -8.88 14.03 -3.93
C LEU A 67 -7.84 12.99 -3.50
N SER A 68 -6.61 13.41 -3.16
CA SER A 68 -5.54 12.49 -2.73
C SER A 68 -5.85 11.84 -1.38
N LEU A 69 -5.36 10.61 -1.19
CA LEU A 69 -5.41 9.97 0.12
C LEU A 69 -4.43 10.63 1.07
N VAL A 70 -4.92 11.00 2.25
CA VAL A 70 -4.11 11.63 3.29
C VAL A 70 -3.87 10.63 4.41
N GLY A 71 -2.60 10.47 4.78
CA GLY A 71 -2.20 9.63 5.91
C GLY A 71 -1.98 8.16 5.56
N ASN A 72 -2.19 7.76 4.29
CA ASN A 72 -1.81 6.44 3.84
C ASN A 72 -0.28 6.30 3.78
N ALA A 73 0.22 5.10 4.07
CA ALA A 73 1.64 4.78 4.07
C ALA A 73 1.94 3.77 2.94
N PRO A 74 3.14 3.79 2.36
CA PRO A 74 3.57 2.73 1.45
C PRO A 74 3.58 1.37 2.15
N ILE A 75 3.55 0.30 1.37
CA ILE A 75 3.50 -1.07 1.88
C ILE A 75 4.63 -1.88 1.28
N ILE A 76 5.36 -2.62 2.12
CA ILE A 76 6.38 -3.56 1.69
C ILE A 76 5.76 -4.95 1.52
N VAL A 77 6.05 -5.63 0.42
CA VAL A 77 5.71 -7.04 0.18
C VAL A 77 6.99 -7.86 0.03
N ASP A 78 7.15 -8.90 0.84
CA ASP A 78 8.34 -9.75 0.81
C ASP A 78 8.33 -10.70 -0.40
N ARG A 79 9.45 -10.76 -1.13
CA ARG A 79 9.59 -11.64 -2.31
C ARG A 79 9.54 -13.12 -1.97
N ALA A 80 9.98 -13.53 -0.78
CA ALA A 80 10.11 -14.94 -0.43
C ALA A 80 8.74 -15.62 -0.31
N ASP A 81 7.81 -14.97 0.39
CA ASP A 81 6.54 -15.56 0.83
C ASP A 81 5.30 -14.68 0.59
N GLY A 82 5.46 -13.44 0.13
CA GLY A 82 4.35 -12.51 -0.09
C GLY A 82 3.81 -11.86 1.18
N SER A 83 4.51 -11.96 2.31
CA SER A 83 4.10 -11.30 3.55
C SER A 83 4.03 -9.78 3.39
N VAL A 84 2.97 -9.18 3.94
CA VAL A 84 2.68 -7.75 3.87
C VAL A 84 3.18 -7.05 5.13
N HIS A 85 3.93 -5.97 4.95
CA HIS A 85 4.52 -5.17 6.03
C HIS A 85 4.14 -3.70 5.84
N PRO A 86 3.06 -3.23 6.50
CA PRO A 86 2.68 -1.82 6.47
C PRO A 86 3.77 -0.93 7.07
N THR A 87 4.01 0.24 6.48
CA THR A 87 4.94 1.23 7.03
C THR A 87 4.20 2.34 7.79
N GLY A 88 4.94 3.32 8.27
CA GLY A 88 4.37 4.56 8.80
C GLY A 88 4.57 5.75 7.86
N THR A 89 4.06 6.91 8.29
CA THR A 89 4.23 8.21 7.61
C THR A 89 5.22 9.13 8.33
N ALA A 90 5.80 8.69 9.45
CA ALA A 90 6.69 9.49 10.29
C ALA A 90 8.11 9.67 9.70
N HIS A 91 8.52 8.77 8.81
CA HIS A 91 9.86 8.78 8.20
C HIS A 91 9.78 8.54 6.68
N PRO A 92 10.86 8.85 5.92
CA PRO A 92 10.97 8.46 4.52
C PRO A 92 10.93 6.94 4.34
N ILE A 93 10.57 6.49 3.14
CA ILE A 93 10.41 5.06 2.86
C ILE A 93 11.71 4.26 3.04
N GLU A 94 12.86 4.88 2.77
CA GLU A 94 14.17 4.26 2.93
C GLU A 94 14.41 3.80 4.37
N TYR A 95 13.94 4.58 5.36
CA TYR A 95 14.03 4.20 6.77
C TYR A 95 13.29 2.88 7.03
N TYR A 96 12.07 2.74 6.53
CA TYR A 96 11.26 1.53 6.75
C TYR A 96 11.80 0.32 5.99
N VAL A 97 12.38 0.53 4.81
CA VAL A 97 13.05 -0.53 4.04
C VAL A 97 14.26 -1.07 4.82
N GLU A 98 15.09 -0.20 5.38
CA GLU A 98 16.25 -0.62 6.18
C GLU A 98 15.84 -1.30 7.49
N GLU A 99 14.82 -0.80 8.18
CA GLU A 99 14.27 -1.46 9.37
C GLU A 99 13.70 -2.84 9.05
N TYR A 100 13.04 -2.99 7.88
CA TYR A 100 12.56 -4.28 7.42
C TYR A 100 13.71 -5.26 7.13
N ARG A 101 14.76 -4.80 6.44
CA ARG A 101 15.97 -5.59 6.17
C ARG A 101 16.59 -6.13 7.47
N ARG A 102 16.79 -5.26 8.46
CA ARG A 102 17.33 -5.64 9.78
C ARG A 102 16.48 -6.70 10.48
N LYS A 103 15.15 -6.56 10.45
CA LYS A 103 14.22 -7.53 11.04
C LYS A 103 14.27 -8.89 10.34
N ARG A 104 14.54 -8.91 9.03
CA ARG A 104 14.66 -10.14 8.26
C ARG A 104 15.98 -10.86 8.52
N GLU A 105 17.09 -10.14 8.61
CA GLU A 105 18.43 -10.71 8.86
C GLU A 105 18.61 -11.26 10.28
N GLY A 106 17.84 -10.75 11.24
CA GLY A 106 17.82 -11.24 12.62
C GLY A 106 16.97 -12.49 12.87
N LYS A 107 16.36 -13.08 11.83
CA LYS A 107 15.56 -14.31 11.88
C LYS A 107 16.32 -15.46 11.23
#